data_AF-A0AAJ2WKA5-F1
#
_entry.id   AF-A0AAJ2WKA5-F1
#
_cell.length_a   1.000
_cell.length_b   1.000
_cell.length_c   1.000
_cell.angle_alpha   90.00
_cell.angle_beta   90.00
_cell.angle_gamma   90.00
#
_symmetry.space_group_name_H-M   'P 1'
#
loop_
_entity.id
_entity.type
_entity.pdbx_description
1 polymer ?
#
loop_
_entity_poly.entity_id
_entity_poly.type
_entity_poly.pdbx_seq_one_letter_code
_entity_poly.pdbx_strand_id
1 'polypeptide(L)'
;MKVLITLVAALLAAGPALADSPLPPPERFTACSPTRNLCADSDPALNSTRVTPQASGRDAWLIPGWHRWLFPSDDGESVVVGYEGMNLVPADVALSEPVLHFYNRGRLVRTITLGQLYRRTSQLRPTVSHFAWVSTIGFNRSNQLVVELVNGEKVAFASRTGTREPVRPDSR
;
A
#
# COMPACT_ATOMS: atom_id res chain seq x y z
N MET A 1 62.17 -12.76 34.59
CA MET A 1 60.77 -13.00 35.06
C MET A 1 59.82 -12.28 34.11
N LYS A 2 58.90 -13.02 33.48
CA LYS A 2 57.94 -12.52 32.48
C LYS A 2 56.76 -11.86 33.21
N VAL A 3 56.51 -10.57 32.95
CA VAL A 3 55.26 -9.92 33.36
C VAL A 3 54.28 -10.06 32.20
N LEU A 4 53.21 -10.81 32.45
CA LEU A 4 52.18 -11.15 31.48
C LEU A 4 51.20 -9.97 31.34
N ILE A 5 51.06 -9.47 30.12
CA ILE A 5 50.15 -8.40 29.70
C ILE A 5 48.70 -8.90 29.82
N THR A 6 47.82 -8.15 30.49
CA THR A 6 46.38 -8.41 30.48
C THR A 6 45.71 -7.42 29.53
N LEU A 7 45.37 -7.89 28.32
CA LEU A 7 44.57 -7.16 27.35
C LEU A 7 43.08 -7.44 27.66
N VAL A 8 42.35 -6.44 28.15
CA VAL A 8 40.89 -6.54 28.34
C VAL A 8 40.21 -6.33 26.98
N ALA A 9 39.73 -7.41 26.38
CA ALA A 9 38.91 -7.35 25.17
C ALA A 9 37.48 -6.92 25.52
N ALA A 10 37.11 -5.68 25.20
CA ALA A 10 35.73 -5.23 25.24
C ALA A 10 34.98 -5.82 24.03
N LEU A 11 34.29 -6.95 24.23
CA LEU A 11 33.30 -7.44 23.28
C LEU A 11 32.09 -6.48 23.30
N LEU A 12 32.00 -5.61 22.30
CA LEU A 12 30.77 -4.92 21.94
C LEU A 12 29.75 -5.97 21.46
N ALA A 13 28.83 -6.36 22.33
CA ALA A 13 27.66 -7.13 21.94
C ALA A 13 26.75 -6.22 21.07
N ALA A 14 26.85 -6.38 19.75
CA ALA A 14 25.87 -5.81 18.83
C ALA A 14 24.56 -6.58 19.00
N GLY A 15 23.66 -6.06 19.85
CA GLY A 15 22.29 -6.57 19.94
C GLY A 15 21.57 -6.37 18.61
N PRO A 16 20.57 -7.21 18.29
CA PRO A 16 19.76 -7.02 17.08
C PRO A 16 19.13 -5.62 17.15
N ALA A 17 19.41 -4.80 16.15
CA ALA A 17 18.71 -3.53 15.98
C ALA A 17 17.23 -3.87 15.78
N LEU A 18 16.38 -3.50 16.73
CA LEU A 18 14.94 -3.50 16.54
C LEU A 18 14.70 -2.49 15.42
N ALA A 19 14.33 -2.98 14.25
CA ALA A 19 13.88 -2.19 13.13
C ALA A 19 12.68 -2.91 12.54
N ASP A 20 11.81 -2.17 11.84
CA ASP A 20 10.75 -2.82 11.08
C ASP A 20 11.38 -3.76 10.05
N SER A 21 10.82 -4.97 9.90
CA SER A 21 11.35 -5.94 8.95
C SER A 21 11.32 -5.37 7.54
N PRO A 22 12.41 -5.49 6.77
CA PRO A 22 12.44 -4.99 5.40
C PRO A 22 11.36 -5.69 4.57
N LEU A 23 10.75 -4.95 3.65
CA LEU A 23 9.87 -5.56 2.67
C LEU A 23 10.65 -6.55 1.79
N PRO A 24 10.02 -7.63 1.31
CA PRO A 24 10.66 -8.54 0.38
C PRO A 24 11.10 -7.80 -0.90
N PRO A 25 12.12 -8.32 -1.60
CA PRO A 25 12.57 -7.78 -2.86
C PRO A 25 11.43 -7.75 -3.89
N PRO A 26 11.50 -6.87 -4.91
CA PRO A 26 10.50 -6.85 -5.97
C PRO A 26 10.40 -8.19 -6.70
N GLU A 27 9.18 -8.73 -6.74
CA GLU A 27 8.86 -9.97 -7.43
C GLU A 27 7.58 -9.79 -8.25
N ARG A 28 7.42 -10.61 -9.29
CA ARG A 28 6.18 -10.64 -10.06
C ARG A 28 5.07 -11.24 -9.20
N PHE A 29 3.91 -10.59 -9.18
CA PHE A 29 2.74 -11.15 -8.52
C PHE A 29 1.44 -10.71 -9.21
N THR A 30 0.37 -11.43 -8.91
CA THR A 30 -0.97 -11.12 -9.39
C THR A 30 -1.90 -10.84 -8.21
N ALA A 31 -2.63 -9.73 -8.27
CA ALA A 31 -3.76 -9.44 -7.39
C ALA A 31 -5.06 -9.53 -8.21
N CYS A 32 -6.11 -10.14 -7.66
CA CYS A 32 -7.43 -10.18 -8.28
C CYS A 32 -8.49 -9.57 -7.37
N SER A 33 -9.55 -9.01 -7.96
CA SER A 33 -10.73 -8.60 -7.22
C SER A 33 -11.39 -9.82 -6.54
N PRO A 34 -12.18 -9.64 -5.47
CA PRO A 34 -12.86 -10.74 -4.79
C PRO A 34 -13.69 -11.63 -5.73
N THR A 35 -14.39 -11.02 -6.68
CA THR A 35 -15.18 -11.73 -7.70
C THR A 35 -14.35 -12.27 -8.86
N ARG A 36 -13.05 -11.99 -8.89
CA ARG A 36 -12.12 -12.31 -9.99
C ARG A 36 -12.52 -11.71 -11.34
N ASN A 37 -13.37 -10.70 -11.36
CA ASN A 37 -13.74 -9.99 -12.59
C ASN A 37 -12.58 -9.18 -13.18
N LEU A 38 -11.61 -8.80 -12.34
CA LEU A 38 -10.42 -8.06 -12.72
C LEU A 38 -9.19 -8.63 -12.01
N CYS A 39 -8.11 -8.85 -12.75
CA CYS A 39 -6.81 -9.20 -12.18
C CYS A 39 -5.73 -8.24 -12.70
N ALA A 40 -4.81 -7.85 -11.83
CA ALA A 40 -3.65 -7.04 -12.11
C ALA A 40 -2.38 -7.87 -11.85
N ASP A 41 -1.58 -8.05 -12.89
CA ASP A 41 -0.28 -8.74 -12.88
C ASP A 41 0.83 -7.69 -12.96
N SER A 42 1.64 -7.62 -11.90
CA SER A 42 2.68 -6.62 -11.71
C SER A 42 4.04 -7.28 -11.89
N ASP A 43 4.82 -6.86 -12.89
CA ASP A 43 6.09 -7.48 -13.27
C ASP A 43 7.26 -6.49 -13.13
N PRO A 44 8.22 -6.73 -12.20
CA PRO A 44 9.36 -5.85 -12.00
C PRO A 44 10.38 -5.90 -13.13
N ALA A 45 10.46 -7.01 -13.89
CA ALA A 45 11.37 -7.12 -15.03
C ALA A 45 10.90 -6.26 -16.21
N LEU A 46 9.59 -6.12 -16.38
CA LEU A 46 8.98 -5.25 -17.38
C LEU A 46 8.73 -3.83 -16.86
N ASN A 47 8.89 -3.61 -15.55
CA ASN A 47 8.50 -2.38 -14.86
C ASN A 47 7.08 -1.93 -15.25
N SER A 48 6.11 -2.86 -15.23
CA SER A 48 4.75 -2.60 -15.68
C SER A 48 3.74 -3.45 -14.94
N THR A 49 2.51 -2.94 -14.83
CA THR A 49 1.37 -3.67 -14.30
C THR A 49 0.32 -3.86 -15.39
N ARG A 50 0.09 -5.10 -15.81
CA ARG A 50 -0.95 -5.47 -16.78
C ARG A 50 -2.25 -5.77 -16.06
N VAL A 51 -3.33 -5.12 -16.46
CA VAL A 51 -4.67 -5.31 -15.89
C VAL A 51 -5.57 -5.99 -16.92
N THR A 52 -6.14 -7.13 -16.55
CA THR A 52 -6.92 -7.99 -17.45
C THR A 52 -8.32 -8.23 -16.88
N PRO A 53 -9.37 -7.69 -17.53
CA PRO A 53 -10.75 -8.08 -17.26
C PRO A 53 -10.99 -9.54 -17.63
N GLN A 54 -11.62 -10.32 -16.75
CA GLN A 54 -11.80 -11.76 -16.98
C GLN A 54 -13.10 -12.10 -17.71
N ALA A 55 -14.18 -11.33 -17.47
CA ALA A 55 -15.53 -11.70 -17.93
C ALA A 55 -16.04 -10.94 -19.17
N SER A 56 -15.35 -9.88 -19.62
CA SER A 56 -15.98 -8.84 -20.46
C SER A 56 -15.53 -8.79 -21.92
N GLY A 57 -14.60 -9.65 -22.36
CA GLY A 57 -14.01 -9.57 -23.70
C GLY A 57 -13.31 -8.23 -23.99
N ARG A 58 -13.05 -7.43 -22.96
CA ARG A 58 -12.38 -6.15 -23.05
C ARG A 58 -10.88 -6.36 -23.07
N ASP A 59 -10.21 -5.51 -23.83
CA ASP A 59 -8.75 -5.52 -23.92
C ASP A 59 -8.12 -5.26 -22.55
N ALA A 60 -7.01 -5.94 -22.31
CA ALA A 60 -6.15 -5.62 -21.18
C ALA A 60 -5.51 -4.23 -21.37
N TRP A 61 -5.27 -3.53 -20.26
CA TRP A 61 -4.56 -2.25 -20.26
C TRP A 61 -3.38 -2.28 -19.31
N LEU A 62 -2.55 -1.25 -19.40
CA LEU A 62 -1.33 -1.12 -18.61
C LEU A 62 -1.44 0.03 -17.62
N ILE A 63 -0.84 -0.16 -16.46
CA ILE A 63 -0.45 0.89 -15.52
C ILE A 63 1.08 0.96 -15.55
N PRO A 64 1.69 2.15 -15.74
CA PRO A 64 3.15 2.29 -15.75
C PRO A 64 3.75 1.95 -14.38
N GLY A 65 4.82 1.14 -14.37
CA GLY A 65 5.53 0.77 -13.16
C GLY A 65 5.16 -0.61 -12.63
N TRP A 66 6.12 -1.22 -11.95
CA TRP A 66 5.84 -2.29 -10.99
C TRP A 66 5.32 -1.70 -9.69
N HIS A 67 4.29 -2.32 -9.15
CA HIS A 67 3.65 -1.92 -7.91
C HIS A 67 3.43 -3.12 -7.01
N ARG A 68 3.79 -3.00 -5.73
CA ARG A 68 3.63 -4.11 -4.78
C ARG A 68 2.27 -4.21 -4.08
N TRP A 69 1.47 -3.15 -4.14
CA TRP A 69 0.21 -3.10 -3.40
C TRP A 69 -0.92 -2.66 -4.32
N LEU A 70 -1.72 -3.64 -4.74
CA LEU A 70 -2.73 -3.48 -5.78
C LEU A 70 -4.09 -3.94 -5.26
N PHE A 71 -5.12 -3.15 -5.55
CA PHE A 71 -6.51 -3.44 -5.22
C PHE A 71 -7.35 -3.34 -6.51
N PRO A 72 -7.58 -4.45 -7.22
CA PRO A 72 -8.54 -4.47 -8.33
C PRO A 72 -9.98 -4.42 -7.82
N SER A 73 -10.83 -3.60 -8.43
CA SER A 73 -12.25 -3.48 -8.06
C SER A 73 -13.13 -4.52 -8.76
N ASP A 74 -14.29 -4.80 -8.17
CA ASP A 74 -15.25 -5.77 -8.73
C ASP A 74 -16.05 -5.21 -9.92
N ASP A 75 -16.00 -3.89 -10.16
CA ASP A 75 -16.59 -3.27 -11.36
C ASP A 75 -15.89 -3.63 -12.69
N GLY A 76 -14.77 -4.35 -12.63
CA GLY A 76 -14.05 -4.79 -13.83
C GLY A 76 -13.31 -3.67 -14.57
N GLU A 77 -13.18 -2.48 -13.98
CA GLU A 77 -12.68 -1.29 -14.67
C GLU A 77 -11.62 -0.51 -13.89
N SER A 78 -11.54 -0.68 -12.57
CA SER A 78 -10.68 0.16 -11.72
C SER A 78 -9.64 -0.66 -10.95
N VAL A 79 -8.47 -0.06 -10.75
CA VAL A 79 -7.43 -0.59 -9.88
C VAL A 79 -6.91 0.55 -9.03
N VAL A 80 -6.77 0.31 -7.74
CA VAL A 80 -6.08 1.24 -6.83
C VAL A 80 -4.70 0.69 -6.56
N VAL A 81 -3.69 1.55 -6.73
CA VAL A 81 -2.31 1.28 -6.33
C VAL A 81 -2.05 1.95 -4.99
N GLY A 82 -1.63 1.17 -3.99
CA GLY A 82 -1.22 1.66 -2.69
C GLY A 82 0.23 2.09 -2.64
N TYR A 83 0.60 2.76 -1.55
CA TYR A 83 1.98 3.17 -1.27
C TYR A 83 2.96 1.99 -1.33
N GLU A 84 4.17 2.23 -1.88
CA GLU A 84 5.22 1.20 -2.02
C GLU A 84 5.76 0.70 -0.68
N GLY A 85 5.72 1.50 0.39
CA GLY A 85 5.99 1.04 1.76
C GLY A 85 4.82 0.29 2.41
N MET A 86 3.77 0.01 1.63
CA MET A 86 2.51 -0.58 2.08
C MET A 86 1.90 0.24 3.22
N ASN A 87 1.71 -0.35 4.39
CA ASN A 87 1.11 0.29 5.55
C ASN A 87 2.09 1.18 6.35
N LEU A 88 3.37 1.21 5.98
CA LEU A 88 4.42 1.98 6.66
C LEU A 88 4.94 3.10 5.76
N VAL A 89 5.00 4.31 6.28
CA VAL A 89 5.61 5.48 5.65
C VAL A 89 6.83 5.95 6.46
N PRO A 90 7.82 6.62 5.85
CA PRO A 90 9.00 7.12 6.55
C PRO A 90 8.67 7.99 7.77
N ALA A 91 9.56 8.02 8.75
CA ALA A 91 9.38 8.83 9.97
C ALA A 91 9.39 10.36 9.70
N ASP A 92 9.95 10.79 8.58
CA ASP A 92 9.99 12.20 8.12
C ASP A 92 8.94 12.52 7.05
N VAL A 93 7.94 11.64 6.86
CA VAL A 93 6.91 11.79 5.84
C VAL A 93 6.14 13.11 5.97
N ALA A 94 5.87 13.74 4.82
CA ALA A 94 5.01 14.92 4.73
C ALA A 94 3.55 14.54 4.44
N LEU A 95 2.59 15.39 4.84
CA LEU A 95 1.17 15.18 4.49
C LEU A 95 0.91 15.26 2.97
N SER A 96 1.83 15.80 2.17
CA SER A 96 1.74 15.77 0.71
C SER A 96 2.06 14.40 0.10
N GLU A 97 2.54 13.43 0.87
CA GLU A 97 2.92 12.11 0.39
C GLU A 97 1.74 11.38 -0.28
N PRO A 98 1.85 10.99 -1.56
CA PRO A 98 0.86 10.15 -2.23
C PRO A 98 0.82 8.74 -1.64
N VAL A 99 -0.37 8.28 -1.24
CA VAL A 99 -0.53 6.93 -0.66
C VAL A 99 -1.51 6.04 -1.41
N LEU A 100 -2.37 6.62 -2.25
CA LEU A 100 -3.27 5.86 -3.13
C LEU A 100 -3.35 6.52 -4.50
N HIS A 101 -3.27 5.71 -5.56
CA HIS A 101 -3.47 6.13 -6.94
C HIS A 101 -4.62 5.34 -7.54
N PHE A 102 -5.68 6.04 -7.95
CA PHE A 102 -6.86 5.45 -8.56
C PHE A 102 -6.69 5.46 -10.06
N TYR A 103 -6.72 4.27 -10.66
CA TYR A 103 -6.74 4.08 -12.10
C TYR A 103 -8.10 3.56 -12.54
N ASN A 104 -8.64 4.13 -13.62
CA ASN A 104 -9.80 3.59 -14.31
C ASN A 104 -9.43 3.35 -15.78
N ARG A 105 -9.53 2.09 -16.23
CA ARG A 105 -9.16 1.65 -17.59
C ARG A 105 -7.77 2.15 -18.03
N GLY A 106 -6.80 2.05 -17.13
CA GLY A 106 -5.39 2.44 -17.38
C GLY A 106 -5.08 3.92 -17.18
N ARG A 107 -6.09 4.78 -17.04
CA ARG A 107 -5.88 6.22 -16.79
C ARG A 107 -5.88 6.52 -15.30
N LEU A 108 -4.85 7.23 -14.83
CA LEU A 108 -4.83 7.82 -13.48
C LEU A 108 -5.93 8.88 -13.39
N VAL A 109 -6.92 8.67 -12.52
CA VAL A 109 -8.06 9.58 -12.33
C VAL A 109 -7.94 10.39 -11.03
N ARG A 110 -7.24 9.87 -10.03
CA ARG A 110 -7.06 10.53 -8.74
C ARG A 110 -5.83 10.02 -8.01
N THR A 111 -5.14 10.94 -7.34
CA THR A 111 -4.14 10.64 -6.31
C THR A 111 -4.68 11.10 -4.97
N ILE A 112 -4.56 10.25 -3.94
CA ILE A 112 -4.87 10.58 -2.55
C ILE A 112 -3.56 10.70 -1.77
N THR A 113 -3.39 11.83 -1.11
CA THR A 113 -2.25 12.07 -0.21
C THR A 113 -2.59 11.78 1.25
N LEU A 114 -1.58 11.62 2.10
CA LEU A 114 -1.76 11.48 3.54
C LEU A 114 -2.57 12.62 4.14
N GLY A 115 -2.41 13.85 3.65
CA GLY A 115 -3.12 15.05 4.11
C GLY A 115 -4.62 15.03 3.84
N GLN A 116 -5.08 14.17 2.94
CA GLN A 116 -6.51 13.94 2.70
C GLN A 116 -7.11 12.89 3.67
N LEU A 117 -6.26 12.14 4.37
CA LEU A 117 -6.63 11.16 5.39
C LEU A 117 -6.40 11.69 6.82
N TYR A 118 -5.34 12.46 7.03
CA TYR A 118 -4.91 12.98 8.31
C TYR A 118 -4.67 14.49 8.26
N ARG A 119 -4.97 15.19 9.36
CA ARG A 119 -4.72 16.65 9.46
C ARG A 119 -3.28 16.96 9.87
N ARG A 120 -2.63 16.01 10.56
CA ARG A 120 -1.26 16.14 11.10
C ARG A 120 -0.62 14.76 11.21
N THR A 121 0.69 14.69 11.00
CA THR A 121 1.48 13.45 11.08
C THR A 121 1.46 12.82 12.47
N SER A 122 1.21 13.62 13.53
CA SER A 122 1.05 13.11 14.90
C SER A 122 -0.19 12.22 15.12
N GLN A 123 -1.06 12.07 14.11
CA GLN A 123 -2.17 11.11 14.14
C GLN A 123 -1.77 9.72 13.64
N LEU A 124 -0.60 9.59 13.00
CA LEU A 124 -0.04 8.31 12.58
C LEU A 124 0.50 7.56 13.79
N ARG A 125 0.63 6.24 13.68
CA ARG A 125 1.12 5.39 14.77
C ARG A 125 2.62 5.12 14.58
N PRO A 126 3.51 5.55 15.49
CA PRO A 126 4.93 5.24 15.39
C PRO A 126 5.17 3.74 15.47
N THR A 127 6.11 3.26 14.66
CA THR A 127 6.74 1.95 14.79
C THR A 127 8.20 2.16 15.22
N VAL A 128 9.07 1.16 15.04
CA VAL A 128 10.46 1.30 15.47
C VAL A 128 11.23 2.28 14.58
N SER A 129 10.96 2.30 13.27
CA SER A 129 11.64 3.20 12.32
C SER A 129 10.71 3.96 11.36
N HIS A 130 9.39 3.72 11.42
CA HIS A 130 8.40 4.27 10.49
C HIS A 130 7.15 4.80 11.22
N PHE A 131 6.19 5.25 10.42
CA PHE A 131 4.82 5.48 10.85
C PHE A 131 3.86 4.54 10.12
N ALA A 132 3.00 3.86 10.86
CA ALA A 132 1.86 3.16 10.30
C ALA A 132 0.73 4.16 10.00
N TRP A 133 0.21 4.14 8.78
CA TRP A 133 -0.85 5.06 8.33
C TRP A 133 -2.20 4.40 8.05
N VAL A 134 -2.25 3.08 7.96
CA VAL A 134 -3.47 2.32 7.73
C VAL A 134 -3.43 1.00 8.49
N SER A 135 -4.59 0.59 9.01
CA SER A 135 -4.81 -0.71 9.65
C SER A 135 -5.27 -1.75 8.64
N THR A 136 -6.20 -1.37 7.76
CA THR A 136 -6.74 -2.27 6.71
C THR A 136 -7.24 -1.44 5.53
N ILE A 137 -7.14 -2.00 4.34
CA ILE A 137 -7.60 -1.39 3.10
C ILE A 137 -8.13 -2.48 2.17
N GLY A 138 -9.25 -2.20 1.49
CA GLY A 138 -9.83 -3.12 0.52
C GLY A 138 -11.15 -2.62 -0.05
N PHE A 139 -11.64 -3.31 -1.08
CA PHE A 139 -12.98 -3.05 -1.61
C PHE A 139 -14.05 -3.72 -0.75
N ASN A 140 -15.12 -2.99 -0.45
CA ASN A 140 -16.32 -3.53 0.17
C ASN A 140 -17.33 -4.04 -0.88
N ARG A 141 -18.46 -4.62 -0.45
CA ARG A 141 -19.47 -5.17 -1.38
C ARG A 141 -20.15 -4.10 -2.26
N SER A 142 -20.13 -2.86 -1.81
CA SER A 142 -20.62 -1.69 -2.57
C SER A 142 -19.58 -1.14 -3.55
N ASN A 143 -18.47 -1.86 -3.77
CA ASN A 143 -17.36 -1.47 -4.65
C ASN A 143 -16.74 -0.11 -4.28
N GLN A 144 -16.70 0.20 -2.98
CA GLN A 144 -15.98 1.33 -2.43
C GLN A 144 -14.62 0.85 -1.91
N LEU A 145 -13.55 1.58 -2.21
CA LEU A 145 -12.29 1.36 -1.52
C LEU A 145 -12.42 1.93 -0.11
N VAL A 146 -12.47 1.04 0.89
CA VAL A 146 -12.52 1.42 2.30
C VAL A 146 -11.11 1.36 2.87
N VAL A 147 -10.71 2.43 3.54
CA VAL A 147 -9.44 2.59 4.23
C VAL A 147 -9.73 2.78 5.71
N GLU A 148 -9.34 1.81 6.52
CA GLU A 148 -9.38 1.90 7.98
C GLU A 148 -8.04 2.45 8.48
N LEU A 149 -8.08 3.70 8.94
CA LEU A 149 -6.93 4.44 9.44
C LEU A 149 -6.44 3.86 10.78
N VAL A 150 -5.21 4.18 11.19
CA VAL A 150 -4.65 3.65 12.45
C VAL A 150 -5.33 4.20 13.71
N ASN A 151 -6.09 5.29 13.58
CA ASN A 151 -6.93 5.86 14.63
C ASN A 151 -8.34 5.24 14.66
N GLY A 152 -8.64 4.24 13.82
CA GLY A 152 -9.94 3.57 13.73
C GLY A 152 -10.98 4.27 12.84
N GLU A 153 -10.67 5.46 12.29
CA GLU A 153 -11.56 6.12 11.33
C GLU A 153 -11.63 5.31 10.02
N LYS A 154 -12.83 5.18 9.46
CA LYS A 154 -13.04 4.57 8.13
C LYS A 154 -13.36 5.65 7.11
N VAL A 155 -12.58 5.66 6.03
CA VAL A 155 -12.80 6.52 4.88
C VAL A 155 -13.11 5.66 3.66
N ALA A 156 -14.08 6.06 2.85
CA ALA A 156 -14.43 5.36 1.62
C ALA A 156 -14.24 6.25 0.39
N PHE A 157 -13.84 5.62 -0.71
CA PHE A 157 -13.66 6.26 -2.01
C PHE A 157 -14.37 5.46 -3.10
N ALA A 158 -15.04 6.16 -4.02
CA ALA A 158 -15.62 5.54 -5.20
C ALA A 158 -14.52 4.99 -6.12
N SER A 159 -14.59 3.71 -6.52
CA SER A 159 -13.57 3.02 -7.33
C SER A 159 -13.16 3.79 -8.60
N ARG A 160 -14.14 4.30 -9.34
CA ARG A 160 -13.94 4.88 -10.67
C ARG A 160 -13.36 6.29 -10.67
N THR A 161 -13.50 7.02 -9.56
CA THR A 161 -13.17 8.46 -9.52
C THR A 161 -12.22 8.83 -8.40
N GLY A 162 -12.05 7.96 -7.40
CA GLY A 162 -11.31 8.30 -6.16
C GLY A 162 -11.96 9.45 -5.38
N THR A 163 -13.25 9.72 -5.60
CA THR A 163 -13.99 10.73 -4.83
C THR A 163 -14.36 10.14 -3.48
N ARG A 164 -14.11 10.89 -2.40
CA ARG A 164 -14.51 10.49 -1.04
C ARG A 164 -16.04 10.43 -0.96
N GLU A 165 -16.56 9.37 -0.37
CA GLU A 165 -18.00 9.17 -0.17
C GLU A 165 -18.29 8.56 1.20
N PRO A 166 -19.53 8.63 1.71
CA PRO A 166 -19.90 7.93 2.93
C PRO A 166 -19.68 6.43 2.80
N VAL A 167 -19.19 5.80 3.87
CA VAL A 167 -19.06 4.34 3.94
C VAL A 167 -20.47 3.74 3.87
N ARG A 168 -20.72 2.91 2.86
CA ARG A 168 -21.97 2.15 2.74
C ARG A 168 -21.86 0.87 3.58
N PRO A 169 -22.94 0.47 4.27
CA PRO A 169 -22.96 -0.80 4.98
C PRO A 169 -22.79 -1.95 3.98
N ASP A 170 -22.03 -2.97 4.37
CA ASP A 170 -22.07 -4.25 3.67
C ASP A 170 -23.45 -4.86 3.91
N SER A 171 -24.36 -4.69 2.94
CA SER A 171 -25.66 -5.34 2.97
C SER A 171 -25.47 -6.86 3.04
N ARG A 172 -26.15 -7.49 4.01
CA ARG A 172 -26.08 -8.93 4.28
C ARG A 172 -26.46 -9.76 3.08
#